data_AF-A0A2E1AM92-F1
#
_entry.id   AF-A0A2E1AM92-F1
#
_cell.length_a   1.000
_cell.length_b   1.000
_cell.length_c   1.000
_cell.angle_alpha   90.00
_cell.angle_beta   90.00
_cell.angle_gamma   90.00
#
_symmetry.space_group_name_H-M   'P 1'
#
loop_
_entity.id
_entity.type
_entity.pdbx_description
1 polymer ?
#
loop_
_entity_poly.entity_id
_entity_poly.type
_entity_poly.pdbx_seq_one_letter_code
_entity_poly.pdbx_strand_id
1 'polypeptide(L)'
;MAEDNHFRSNYMEGINKFQGARTRAFWQDMLSLLRGKSAELLSFDDIRRRLRLREESYRGLQDIPVDQIVGSVGRYNDFSSTFLPKSNDMRDRWSRVYATMNSMQGVPPIEVYKVGSVYFVRDGNHRVSVARQISSKTIQAYVTELPSSFHLEPGMTLEDVEQGANYIAFLEETGLPHTRPNHINLQLSEHSRYPELLGHIYLHAQVMEQRLGEPVSMEEAAANWYDNVFRPAVTLIRKYNVLSETGEAHKRTEADLYLWMVDHLRDVRQQYGNTTETRKFSHALIDYLNEKSIAIPHDLLDEDDNSVILSRSQVMAAMNQANSQNGHDDHEPQDAQQETRDAS
;
A
#
# COMPACT_ATOMS: atom_id res chain seq x y z
N MET A 1 -22.80 51.41 13.03
CA MET A 1 -23.25 52.07 11.78
C MET A 1 -22.31 51.85 10.60
N ALA A 2 -21.04 52.30 10.62
CA ALA A 2 -20.11 52.03 9.51
C ALA A 2 -19.69 50.54 9.41
N GLU A 3 -19.38 49.90 10.53
CA GLU A 3 -19.07 48.46 10.58
C GLU A 3 -20.25 47.58 10.10
N ASP A 4 -21.50 47.95 10.44
CA ASP A 4 -22.70 47.22 10.01
C ASP A 4 -22.89 47.30 8.48
N ASN A 5 -22.56 48.43 7.87
CA ASN A 5 -22.67 48.62 6.42
C ASN A 5 -21.59 47.83 5.68
N HIS A 6 -20.35 47.82 6.18
CA HIS A 6 -19.28 47.00 5.63
C HIS A 6 -19.59 45.50 5.74
N PHE A 7 -20.08 45.05 6.90
CA PHE A 7 -20.47 43.65 7.08
C PHE A 7 -21.60 43.23 6.13
N ARG A 8 -22.64 44.07 5.99
CA ARG A 8 -23.74 43.83 5.03
C ARG A 8 -23.24 43.77 3.58
N SER A 9 -22.32 44.66 3.20
CA SER A 9 -21.71 44.64 1.87
C SER A 9 -20.94 43.34 1.63
N ASN A 10 -20.05 42.95 2.55
CA ASN A 10 -19.28 41.73 2.43
C ASN A 10 -20.16 40.48 2.47
N TYR A 11 -21.29 40.52 3.19
CA TYR A 11 -22.28 39.44 3.21
C TYR A 11 -22.95 39.25 1.84
N MET A 12 -23.37 40.33 1.19
CA MET A 12 -23.96 40.28 -0.15
C MET A 12 -22.93 39.79 -1.19
N GLU A 13 -21.67 40.22 -1.07
CA GLU A 13 -20.59 39.66 -1.89
C GLU A 13 -20.41 38.16 -1.63
N GLY A 14 -20.45 37.74 -0.36
CA GLY A 14 -20.42 36.34 0.04
C GLY A 14 -21.50 35.49 -0.63
N ILE A 15 -22.73 35.99 -0.74
CA ILE A 15 -23.82 35.30 -1.44
C ILE A 15 -23.48 35.07 -2.92
N ASN A 16 -22.95 36.09 -3.59
CA ASN A 16 -22.57 35.98 -5.00
C ASN A 16 -21.40 35.01 -5.20
N LYS A 17 -20.37 35.08 -4.34
CA LYS A 17 -19.24 34.14 -4.34
C LYS A 17 -19.67 32.71 -4.08
N PHE A 18 -20.63 32.50 -3.16
CA PHE A 18 -21.21 31.19 -2.87
C PHE A 18 -21.87 30.58 -4.11
N GLN A 19 -22.68 31.36 -4.83
CA GLN A 19 -23.33 30.89 -6.05
C GLN A 19 -22.30 30.45 -7.10
N GLY A 20 -21.25 31.25 -7.32
CA GLY A 20 -20.16 30.91 -8.23
C GLY A 20 -19.36 29.68 -7.80
N ALA A 21 -19.12 29.51 -6.49
CA ALA A 21 -18.45 28.34 -5.93
C ALA A 21 -19.28 27.06 -6.14
N ARG A 22 -20.59 27.13 -5.89
CA ARG A 22 -21.52 26.00 -6.09
C ARG A 22 -21.64 25.59 -7.55
N THR A 23 -21.73 26.56 -8.47
CA THR A 23 -21.76 26.25 -9.92
C THR A 23 -20.49 25.51 -10.33
N ARG A 24 -19.31 25.91 -9.83
CA ARG A 24 -18.07 25.17 -10.07
C ARG A 24 -18.04 23.78 -9.43
N ALA A 25 -18.59 23.62 -8.22
CA ALA A 25 -18.72 22.32 -7.58
C ALA A 25 -19.52 21.34 -8.46
N PHE A 26 -20.66 21.79 -8.98
CA PHE A 26 -21.50 21.00 -9.88
C PHE A 26 -20.76 20.55 -11.14
N TRP A 27 -20.02 21.45 -11.81
CA TRP A 27 -19.22 21.09 -12.98
C TRP A 27 -18.06 20.15 -12.65
N GLN A 28 -17.42 20.31 -11.48
CA GLN A 28 -16.38 19.38 -11.02
C GLN A 28 -16.95 17.98 -10.81
N ASP A 29 -18.08 17.86 -10.11
CA ASP A 29 -18.73 16.57 -9.86
C ASP A 29 -19.14 15.87 -11.16
N MET A 30 -19.65 16.63 -12.13
CA MET A 30 -20.03 16.08 -13.44
C MET A 30 -18.81 15.58 -14.23
N LEU A 31 -17.70 16.34 -14.22
CA LEU A 31 -16.45 15.95 -14.87
C LEU A 31 -15.78 14.76 -14.18
N SER A 32 -15.88 14.65 -12.86
CA SER A 32 -15.28 13.55 -12.10
C SER A 32 -16.05 12.23 -12.33
N LEU A 33 -17.39 12.28 -12.44
CA LEU A 33 -18.21 11.13 -12.84
C LEU A 33 -17.82 10.59 -14.22
N LEU A 34 -17.55 11.47 -15.19
CA LEU A 34 -17.08 11.07 -16.52
C LEU A 34 -15.68 10.46 -16.51
N ARG A 35 -14.82 10.89 -15.57
CA ARG A 35 -13.44 10.40 -15.42
C ARG A 35 -13.31 9.20 -14.48
N GLY A 36 -14.39 8.75 -13.85
CA GLY A 36 -14.37 7.70 -12.84
C GLY A 36 -13.58 8.06 -11.57
N LYS A 37 -13.30 9.35 -11.32
CA LYS A 37 -12.58 9.79 -10.12
C LYS A 37 -13.56 10.26 -9.05
N SER A 38 -13.22 10.04 -7.77
CA SER A 38 -14.04 10.54 -6.66
C SER A 38 -14.12 12.07 -6.69
N ALA A 39 -15.36 12.58 -6.58
CA ALA A 39 -15.67 14.01 -6.51
C ALA A 39 -15.59 14.56 -5.08
N GLU A 40 -15.35 13.69 -4.10
CA GLU A 40 -15.52 13.95 -2.69
C GLU A 40 -14.18 14.23 -2.01
N LEU A 41 -14.25 14.86 -0.83
CA LEU A 41 -13.08 15.02 0.02
C LEU A 41 -12.63 13.67 0.56
N LEU A 42 -11.33 13.52 0.82
CA LEU A 42 -10.83 12.35 1.52
C LEU A 42 -11.43 12.31 2.94
N SER A 43 -12.06 11.18 3.26
CA SER A 43 -12.55 10.85 4.59
C SER A 43 -11.37 10.52 5.51
N PHE A 44 -11.17 11.31 6.56
CA PHE A 44 -10.09 11.03 7.52
C PHE A 44 -10.24 9.65 8.18
N ASP A 45 -11.46 9.20 8.46
CA ASP A 45 -11.68 7.91 9.11
C ASP A 45 -11.26 6.74 8.21
N ASP A 46 -11.44 6.87 6.90
CA ASP A 46 -10.98 5.89 5.92
C ASP A 46 -9.45 5.88 5.80
N ILE A 47 -8.83 7.06 5.79
CA ILE A 47 -7.37 7.22 5.80
C ILE A 47 -6.78 6.64 7.09
N ARG A 48 -7.35 6.97 8.25
CA ARG A 48 -6.93 6.47 9.57
C ARG A 48 -6.96 4.94 9.61
N ARG A 49 -8.03 4.34 9.10
CA ARG A 49 -8.19 2.87 9.08
C ARG A 49 -7.19 2.20 8.15
N ARG A 50 -7.03 2.70 6.92
CA ARG A 50 -6.14 2.15 5.90
C ARG A 50 -4.66 2.27 6.28
N LEU A 51 -4.26 3.45 6.76
CA LEU A 51 -2.88 3.72 7.19
C LEU A 51 -2.60 3.30 8.64
N ARG A 52 -3.57 2.66 9.31
CA ARG A 52 -3.47 2.16 10.69
C ARG A 52 -2.96 3.23 11.68
N LEU A 53 -3.38 4.49 11.52
CA LEU A 53 -2.90 5.60 12.33
C LEU A 53 -3.47 5.52 13.76
N ARG A 54 -2.58 5.40 14.74
CA ARG A 54 -2.95 5.21 16.16
C ARG A 54 -2.45 6.34 17.06
N GLU A 55 -1.24 6.83 16.80
CA GLU A 55 -0.61 7.85 17.62
C GLU A 55 -1.12 9.24 17.25
N GLU A 56 -1.34 10.08 18.26
CA GLU A 56 -1.78 11.47 18.11
C GLU A 56 -0.86 12.37 18.93
N SER A 57 -0.35 13.43 18.31
CA SER A 57 0.54 14.39 18.97
C SER A 57 0.06 15.82 18.71
N TYR A 58 -0.27 16.56 19.76
CA TYR A 58 -0.69 17.95 19.61
C TYR A 58 0.51 18.83 19.27
N ARG A 59 0.39 19.60 18.19
CA ARG A 59 1.46 20.47 17.65
C ARG A 59 1.18 21.97 17.81
N GLY A 60 0.09 22.33 18.52
CA GLY A 60 -0.21 23.73 18.80
C GLY A 60 -0.87 24.48 17.65
N LEU A 61 -0.91 25.81 17.78
CA LEU A 61 -1.42 26.74 16.78
C LEU A 61 -0.35 27.00 15.70
N GLN A 62 -0.72 26.84 14.43
CA GLN A 62 0.17 27.03 13.28
C GLN A 62 -0.57 27.69 12.12
N ASP A 63 0.17 28.43 11.28
CA ASP A 63 -0.30 28.84 9.96
C ASP A 63 0.01 27.72 8.95
N ILE A 64 -1.03 27.07 8.44
CA ILE A 64 -0.89 25.92 7.53
C ILE A 64 -1.25 26.30 6.08
N PRO A 65 -0.61 25.71 5.06
CA PRO A 65 -0.97 25.94 3.66
C PRO A 65 -2.38 25.43 3.34
N VAL A 66 -3.18 26.26 2.67
CA VAL A 66 -4.59 25.94 2.34
C VAL A 66 -4.70 24.85 1.26
N ASP A 67 -3.70 24.75 0.39
CA ASP A 67 -3.58 23.73 -0.66
C ASP A 67 -3.23 22.33 -0.11
N GLN A 68 -2.58 22.26 1.05
CA GLN A 68 -2.30 21.01 1.76
C GLN A 68 -3.48 20.47 2.57
N ILE A 69 -4.62 21.18 2.59
CA ILE A 69 -5.85 20.68 3.22
C ILE A 69 -6.61 19.83 2.21
N VAL A 70 -6.63 18.51 2.39
CA VAL A 70 -7.07 17.55 1.36
C VAL A 70 -8.37 16.81 1.70
N GLY A 71 -8.77 16.84 2.97
CA GLY A 71 -9.88 16.03 3.44
C GLY A 71 -10.54 16.56 4.70
N SER A 72 -11.52 15.81 5.20
CA SER A 72 -12.26 16.17 6.40
C SER A 72 -12.59 14.94 7.24
N VAL A 73 -12.66 15.13 8.55
CA VAL A 73 -13.14 14.14 9.52
C VAL A 73 -14.65 13.93 9.42
N GLY A 74 -15.38 14.98 9.05
CA GLY A 74 -16.82 14.91 8.83
C GLY A 74 -17.27 15.86 7.73
N ARG A 75 -18.49 15.68 7.21
CA ARG A 75 -19.03 16.52 6.12
C ARG A 75 -18.22 16.44 4.81
N TYR A 76 -17.47 15.36 4.58
CA TYR A 76 -16.73 15.15 3.33
C TYR A 76 -17.66 15.06 2.10
N ASN A 77 -18.93 14.70 2.32
CA ASN A 77 -20.01 14.69 1.30
C ASN A 77 -20.61 16.08 1.03
N ASP A 78 -20.45 17.05 1.93
CA ASP A 78 -21.07 18.38 1.81
C ASP A 78 -20.28 19.30 0.86
N PHE A 79 -19.04 18.90 0.53
CA PHE A 79 -18.12 19.67 -0.29
C PHE A 79 -17.54 18.81 -1.44
N SER A 80 -17.06 19.47 -2.49
CA SER A 80 -16.24 18.82 -3.51
C SER A 80 -14.83 18.55 -2.99
N SER A 81 -14.05 17.73 -3.70
CA SER A 81 -12.63 17.47 -3.45
C SER A 81 -11.76 18.74 -3.34
N THR A 82 -12.27 19.90 -3.80
CA THR A 82 -11.60 21.19 -3.66
C THR A 82 -12.21 22.12 -2.60
N PHE A 83 -13.03 21.58 -1.68
CA PHE A 83 -13.79 22.31 -0.65
C PHE A 83 -14.85 23.29 -1.20
N LEU A 84 -15.40 23.05 -2.39
CA LEU A 84 -16.53 23.86 -2.87
C LEU A 84 -17.85 23.34 -2.27
N PRO A 85 -18.75 24.22 -1.80
CA PRO A 85 -20.01 23.79 -1.18
C PRO A 85 -20.97 23.19 -2.21
N LYS A 86 -21.59 22.06 -1.87
CA LYS A 86 -22.54 21.35 -2.74
C LYS A 86 -24.01 21.72 -2.46
N SER A 87 -24.40 21.92 -1.20
CA SER A 87 -25.79 22.22 -0.82
C SER A 87 -26.06 23.72 -0.67
N ASN A 88 -27.26 24.14 -1.08
CA ASN A 88 -27.76 25.51 -0.88
C ASN A 88 -27.95 25.90 0.59
N ASP A 89 -28.19 24.93 1.47
CA ASP A 89 -28.49 25.19 2.88
C ASP A 89 -27.28 25.79 3.62
N MET A 90 -26.09 25.69 3.02
CA MET A 90 -24.84 26.25 3.52
C MET A 90 -24.70 27.75 3.23
N ARG A 91 -25.54 28.33 2.36
CA ARG A 91 -25.40 29.71 1.83
C ARG A 91 -25.23 30.75 2.93
N ASP A 92 -26.12 30.77 3.91
CA ASP A 92 -26.14 31.84 4.92
C ASP A 92 -24.95 31.74 5.86
N ARG A 93 -24.57 30.53 6.27
CA ARG A 93 -23.41 30.31 7.14
C ARG A 93 -22.11 30.58 6.37
N TRP A 94 -22.02 30.15 5.12
CA TRP A 94 -20.86 30.40 4.26
C TRP A 94 -20.66 31.89 3.99
N SER A 95 -21.73 32.61 3.66
CA SER A 95 -21.68 34.05 3.37
C SER A 95 -21.34 34.88 4.61
N ARG A 96 -21.78 34.46 5.81
CA ARG A 96 -21.34 35.06 7.08
C ARG A 96 -19.85 34.85 7.32
N VAL A 97 -19.35 33.62 7.12
CA VAL A 97 -17.91 33.33 7.26
C VAL A 97 -17.10 34.17 6.26
N TYR A 98 -17.55 34.29 5.02
CA TYR A 98 -16.95 35.16 4.01
C TYR A 98 -16.88 36.62 4.50
N ALA A 99 -17.98 37.15 5.01
CA ALA A 99 -18.03 38.51 5.51
C ALA A 99 -17.07 38.76 6.68
N THR A 100 -16.99 37.81 7.62
CA THR A 100 -16.11 37.88 8.78
C THR A 100 -14.63 37.71 8.41
N MET A 101 -14.28 36.83 7.45
CA MET A 101 -12.89 36.70 6.99
C MET A 101 -12.37 37.94 6.25
N ASN A 102 -13.27 38.71 5.63
CA ASN A 102 -12.95 39.98 4.97
C ASN A 102 -13.11 41.19 5.91
N SER A 103 -13.39 40.99 7.20
CA SER A 103 -13.44 42.05 8.20
C SER A 103 -12.15 42.09 9.02
N MET A 104 -11.93 43.17 9.76
CA MET A 104 -10.78 43.29 10.67
C MET A 104 -10.83 42.33 11.87
N GLN A 105 -11.98 41.71 12.12
CA GLN A 105 -12.18 40.81 13.27
C GLN A 105 -11.52 39.43 13.06
N GLY A 106 -11.35 39.02 11.79
CA GLY A 106 -10.84 37.70 11.45
C GLY A 106 -11.76 36.56 11.91
N VAL A 107 -11.32 35.32 11.70
CA VAL A 107 -12.05 34.13 12.12
C VAL A 107 -11.22 33.31 13.11
N PRO A 108 -11.86 32.57 14.04
CA PRO A 108 -11.12 31.67 14.91
C PRO A 108 -10.36 30.62 14.09
N PRO A 109 -9.21 30.12 14.62
CA PRO A 109 -8.47 29.03 14.00
C PRO A 109 -9.36 27.82 13.70
N ILE A 110 -8.98 27.04 12.68
CA ILE A 110 -9.58 25.74 12.41
C ILE A 110 -8.94 24.66 13.29
N GLU A 111 -9.55 23.48 13.35
CA GLU A 111 -8.93 22.30 13.96
C GLU A 111 -8.65 21.27 12.87
N VAL A 112 -7.43 20.72 12.85
CA VAL A 112 -7.02 19.77 11.82
C VAL A 112 -6.24 18.59 12.41
N TYR A 113 -6.38 17.45 11.75
CA TYR A 113 -5.42 16.36 11.84
C TYR A 113 -4.39 16.48 10.72
N LYS A 114 -3.11 16.28 11.04
CA LYS A 114 -2.01 16.23 10.07
C LYS A 114 -1.58 14.79 9.88
N VAL A 115 -1.44 14.34 8.63
CA VAL A 115 -0.89 13.02 8.27
C VAL A 115 0.14 13.23 7.18
N GLY A 116 1.41 12.90 7.45
CA GLY A 116 2.50 13.20 6.53
C GLY A 116 2.62 14.70 6.24
N SER A 117 2.37 15.11 5.00
CA SER A 117 2.44 16.51 4.55
C SER A 117 1.08 17.21 4.41
N VAL A 118 -0.02 16.50 4.65
CA VAL A 118 -1.38 17.00 4.37
C VAL A 118 -2.23 17.11 5.63
N TYR A 119 -3.35 17.83 5.51
CA TYR A 119 -4.26 18.14 6.61
C TYR A 119 -5.70 17.72 6.32
N PHE A 120 -6.38 17.27 7.37
CA PHE A 120 -7.78 16.88 7.39
C PHE A 120 -8.54 17.75 8.38
N VAL A 121 -9.62 18.39 7.92
CA VAL A 121 -10.40 19.32 8.75
C VAL A 121 -11.23 18.56 9.78
N ARG A 122 -10.99 18.82 11.06
CA ARG A 122 -11.84 18.36 12.17
C ARG A 122 -12.98 19.35 12.44
N ASP A 123 -12.65 20.64 12.49
CA ASP A 123 -13.63 21.74 12.54
C ASP A 123 -13.19 22.89 11.62
N GLY A 124 -14.17 23.59 11.03
CA GLY A 124 -13.92 24.78 10.23
C GLY A 124 -14.01 24.60 8.71
N ASN A 125 -14.73 23.57 8.22
CA ASN A 125 -14.89 23.30 6.78
C ASN A 125 -15.34 24.51 5.95
N HIS A 126 -16.29 25.32 6.44
CA HIS A 126 -16.69 26.55 5.75
C HIS A 126 -15.57 27.60 5.71
N ARG A 127 -14.73 27.69 6.75
CA ARG A 127 -13.59 28.63 6.80
C ARG A 127 -12.54 28.23 5.77
N VAL A 128 -12.24 26.94 5.64
CA VAL A 128 -11.34 26.42 4.58
C VAL A 128 -11.91 26.68 3.19
N SER A 129 -13.20 26.40 2.99
CA SER A 129 -13.89 26.68 1.73
C SER A 129 -13.78 28.14 1.32
N VAL A 130 -14.08 29.06 2.24
CA VAL A 130 -13.96 30.51 2.03
C VAL A 130 -12.51 30.93 1.79
N ALA A 131 -11.56 30.44 2.59
CA ALA A 131 -10.13 30.73 2.44
C ALA A 131 -9.63 30.40 1.02
N ARG A 132 -10.06 29.27 0.45
CA ARG A 132 -9.79 28.93 -0.95
C ARG A 132 -10.43 29.89 -1.94
N GLN A 133 -11.64 30.35 -1.69
CA GLN A 133 -12.33 31.30 -2.59
C GLN A 133 -11.69 32.69 -2.63
N ILE A 134 -11.11 33.12 -1.53
CA ILE A 134 -10.36 34.38 -1.46
C ILE A 134 -8.87 34.21 -1.78
N SER A 135 -8.45 33.01 -2.20
CA SER A 135 -7.06 32.68 -2.56
C SER A 135 -6.05 32.92 -1.43
N SER A 136 -6.46 32.71 -0.18
CA SER A 136 -5.55 32.73 0.96
C SER A 136 -4.50 31.62 0.82
N LYS A 137 -3.23 31.96 1.02
CA LYS A 137 -2.12 30.99 0.99
C LYS A 137 -2.12 30.10 2.24
N THR A 138 -2.41 30.71 3.38
CA THR A 138 -2.38 30.04 4.69
C THR A 138 -3.66 30.29 5.49
N ILE A 139 -3.89 29.44 6.49
CA ILE A 139 -4.96 29.59 7.49
C ILE A 139 -4.45 29.13 8.85
N GLN A 140 -4.86 29.84 9.92
CA GLN A 140 -4.53 29.45 11.29
C GLN A 140 -5.28 28.18 11.69
N ALA A 141 -4.55 27.22 12.26
CA ALA A 141 -5.09 25.93 12.67
C ALA A 141 -4.45 25.42 13.96
N TYR A 142 -5.26 24.81 14.83
CA TYR A 142 -4.77 23.90 15.86
C TYR A 142 -4.50 22.53 15.22
N VAL A 143 -3.25 22.09 15.30
CA VAL A 143 -2.78 20.89 14.58
C VAL A 143 -2.57 19.74 15.55
N THR A 144 -3.19 18.59 15.28
CA THR A 144 -2.86 17.31 15.90
C THR A 144 -2.26 16.38 14.83
N GLU A 145 -1.01 15.98 14.99
CA GLU A 145 -0.30 15.14 14.02
C GLU A 145 -0.42 13.66 14.36
N LEU A 146 -0.75 12.87 13.34
CA LEU A 146 -0.70 11.43 13.33
C LEU A 146 0.46 11.00 12.43
N PRO A 147 1.55 10.44 12.98
CA PRO A 147 2.68 10.01 12.18
C PRO A 147 2.28 8.89 11.22
N SER A 148 2.80 8.93 10.01
CA SER A 148 2.64 7.91 8.99
C SER A 148 3.93 7.80 8.18
N SER A 149 4.32 6.57 7.86
CA SER A 149 5.36 6.23 6.88
C SER A 149 4.89 6.44 5.44
N PHE A 150 3.58 6.55 5.21
CA PHE A 150 3.00 6.81 3.91
C PHE A 150 2.99 8.31 3.59
N HIS A 151 3.55 8.68 2.43
CA HIS A 151 3.53 10.06 1.96
C HIS A 151 2.22 10.36 1.23
N LEU A 152 1.32 11.08 1.91
CA LEU A 152 0.12 11.64 1.29
C LEU A 152 0.47 12.92 0.54
N GLU A 153 -0.09 13.06 -0.66
CA GLU A 153 -0.01 14.27 -1.49
C GLU A 153 -1.40 14.82 -1.82
N PRO A 154 -1.54 16.15 -1.99
CA PRO A 154 -2.77 16.74 -2.49
C PRO A 154 -3.19 16.18 -3.85
N GLY A 155 -4.46 15.76 -3.95
CA GLY A 155 -5.04 15.23 -5.20
C GLY A 155 -5.05 13.70 -5.30
N MET A 156 -4.40 12.99 -4.36
CA MET A 156 -4.57 11.54 -4.22
C MET A 156 -6.03 11.20 -3.94
N THR A 157 -6.52 10.15 -4.60
CA THR A 157 -7.82 9.54 -4.33
C THR A 157 -7.71 8.52 -3.20
N LEU A 158 -8.85 8.09 -2.65
CA LEU A 158 -8.84 7.03 -1.63
C LEU A 158 -8.24 5.72 -2.17
N GLU A 159 -8.43 5.46 -3.46
CA GLU A 159 -7.84 4.30 -4.15
C GLU A 159 -6.31 4.43 -4.23
N ASP A 160 -5.79 5.60 -4.61
CA ASP A 160 -4.33 5.85 -4.63
C ASP A 160 -3.71 5.62 -3.23
N VAL A 161 -4.42 6.05 -2.18
CA VAL A 161 -3.98 5.82 -0.79
C VAL A 161 -4.03 4.34 -0.42
N GLU A 162 -5.09 3.64 -0.78
CA GLU A 162 -5.23 2.20 -0.50
C GLU A 162 -4.15 1.38 -1.21
N GLN A 163 -3.89 1.70 -2.47
CA GLN A 163 -2.83 1.09 -3.26
C GLN A 163 -1.46 1.31 -2.62
N GLY A 164 -1.13 2.56 -2.29
CA GLY A 164 0.15 2.89 -1.65
C GLY A 164 0.30 2.31 -0.24
N ALA A 165 -0.79 2.25 0.54
CA ALA A 165 -0.79 1.70 1.89
C ALA A 165 -0.42 0.22 1.94
N ASN A 166 -0.92 -0.58 0.99
CA ASN A 166 -0.60 -2.01 0.93
C ASN A 166 0.89 -2.24 0.66
N TYR A 167 1.51 -1.42 -0.19
CA TYR A 167 2.93 -1.51 -0.46
C TYR A 167 3.78 -1.13 0.77
N ILE A 168 3.43 -0.03 1.44
CA ILE A 168 4.14 0.37 2.66
C ILE A 168 3.99 -0.69 3.75
N ALA A 169 2.78 -1.22 3.96
CA ALA A 169 2.55 -2.30 4.93
C ALA A 169 3.38 -3.54 4.62
N PHE A 170 3.54 -3.90 3.34
CA PHE A 170 4.44 -4.97 2.91
C PHE A 170 5.91 -4.67 3.25
N LEU A 171 6.40 -3.46 2.97
CA LEU A 171 7.78 -3.07 3.27
C LEU A 171 8.07 -3.02 4.78
N GLU A 172 7.10 -2.55 5.58
CA GLU A 172 7.19 -2.52 7.04
C GLU A 172 7.22 -3.93 7.63
N GLU A 173 6.30 -4.80 7.21
CA GLU A 173 6.21 -6.19 7.70
C GLU A 173 7.49 -6.97 7.36
N THR A 174 8.05 -6.76 6.16
CA THR A 174 9.24 -7.49 5.70
C THR A 174 10.56 -6.91 6.18
N GLY A 175 10.59 -5.66 6.64
CA GLY A 175 11.81 -4.95 7.00
C GLY A 175 12.81 -4.76 5.83
N LEU A 176 12.38 -4.98 4.58
CA LEU A 176 13.25 -4.92 3.40
C LEU A 176 13.98 -3.58 3.23
N PRO A 177 13.38 -2.40 3.51
CA PRO A 177 14.12 -1.14 3.43
C PRO A 177 15.33 -1.07 4.38
N HIS A 178 15.31 -1.80 5.50
CA HIS A 178 16.41 -1.86 6.45
C HIS A 178 17.43 -2.94 6.06
N THR A 179 16.97 -4.15 5.75
CA THR A 179 17.87 -5.28 5.44
C THR A 179 18.49 -5.18 4.05
N ARG A 180 17.80 -4.57 3.08
CA ARG A 180 18.24 -4.39 1.69
C ARG A 180 17.91 -2.96 1.21
N PRO A 181 18.62 -1.91 1.66
CA PRO A 181 18.27 -0.51 1.35
C PRO A 181 18.19 -0.16 -0.14
N ASN A 182 18.90 -0.91 -0.99
CA ASN A 182 18.91 -0.73 -2.46
C ASN A 182 18.09 -1.82 -3.17
N HIS A 183 17.04 -2.35 -2.52
CA HIS A 183 16.18 -3.34 -3.14
C HIS A 183 15.53 -2.77 -4.41
N ILE A 184 15.29 -3.64 -5.39
CA ILE A 184 14.53 -3.32 -6.58
C ILE A 184 13.10 -2.96 -6.14
N ASN A 185 12.46 -2.04 -6.85
CA ASN A 185 11.07 -1.70 -6.61
C ASN A 185 10.17 -2.94 -6.77
N LEU A 186 9.41 -3.29 -5.72
CA LEU A 186 8.47 -4.41 -5.71
C LEU A 186 7.02 -3.95 -5.93
N GLN A 187 6.83 -2.87 -6.71
CA GLN A 187 5.51 -2.38 -7.08
C GLN A 187 4.72 -3.45 -7.85
N LEU A 188 3.49 -3.70 -7.43
CA LEU A 188 2.51 -4.53 -8.15
C LEU A 188 1.53 -3.63 -8.90
N SER A 189 1.04 -4.05 -10.07
CA SER A 189 -0.02 -3.29 -10.74
C SER A 189 -1.31 -3.35 -9.94
N GLU A 190 -1.61 -4.52 -9.37
CA GLU A 190 -2.73 -4.71 -8.47
C GLU A 190 -2.25 -4.76 -7.01
N HIS A 191 -2.28 -3.59 -6.35
CA HIS A 191 -1.74 -3.44 -5.00
C HIS A 191 -2.51 -4.23 -3.93
N SER A 192 -3.70 -4.76 -4.22
CA SER A 192 -4.43 -5.66 -3.32
C SER A 192 -3.69 -7.00 -3.11
N ARG A 193 -2.72 -7.33 -3.98
CA ARG A 193 -2.02 -8.63 -4.02
C ARG A 193 -0.75 -8.72 -3.16
N TYR A 194 -0.35 -7.65 -2.46
CA TYR A 194 0.78 -7.73 -1.50
C TYR A 194 0.66 -8.82 -0.44
N PRO A 195 -0.54 -9.19 0.07
CA PRO A 195 -0.70 -10.34 0.94
C PRO A 195 -0.26 -11.68 0.30
N GLU A 196 -0.34 -11.83 -1.02
CA GLU A 196 0.16 -13.02 -1.72
C GLU A 196 1.69 -13.07 -1.66
N LEU A 197 2.37 -11.95 -1.90
CA LEU A 197 3.83 -11.84 -1.73
C LEU A 197 4.26 -12.16 -0.29
N LEU A 198 3.55 -11.63 0.71
CA LEU A 198 3.79 -12.00 2.12
C LEU A 198 3.62 -13.50 2.33
N GLY A 199 2.57 -14.10 1.76
CA GLY A 199 2.35 -15.55 1.82
C GLY A 199 3.54 -16.36 1.29
N HIS A 200 4.17 -15.90 0.21
CA HIS A 200 5.38 -16.53 -0.33
C HIS A 200 6.57 -16.42 0.64
N ILE A 201 6.75 -15.26 1.28
CA ILE A 201 7.81 -15.05 2.27
C ILE A 201 7.58 -15.90 3.52
N TYR A 202 6.36 -16.00 4.03
CA TYR A 202 6.04 -16.86 5.17
C TYR A 202 6.30 -18.34 4.86
N LEU A 203 5.93 -18.81 3.66
CA LEU A 203 6.23 -20.18 3.25
C LEU A 203 7.75 -20.41 3.13
N HIS A 204 8.48 -19.43 2.62
CA HIS A 204 9.93 -19.45 2.55
C HIS A 204 10.58 -19.48 3.95
N ALA A 205 10.06 -18.68 4.89
CA ALA A 205 10.49 -18.68 6.28
C ALA A 205 10.35 -20.07 6.89
N GLN A 206 9.19 -20.72 6.73
CA GLN A 206 8.95 -22.07 7.23
C GLN A 206 10.01 -23.05 6.72
N VAL A 207 10.31 -23.04 5.42
CA VAL A 207 11.36 -23.87 4.83
C VAL A 207 12.73 -23.61 5.45
N MET A 208 13.08 -22.34 5.65
CA MET A 208 14.37 -21.95 6.23
C MET A 208 14.49 -22.45 7.67
N GLU A 209 13.46 -22.23 8.50
CA GLU A 209 13.42 -22.69 9.88
C GLU A 209 13.69 -24.18 9.99
N GLN A 210 13.11 -24.97 9.09
CA GLN A 210 13.33 -26.41 9.08
C GLN A 210 14.77 -26.81 8.75
N ARG A 211 15.37 -26.14 7.76
CA ARG A 211 16.73 -26.45 7.31
C ARG A 211 17.77 -26.04 8.35
N LEU A 212 17.51 -24.95 9.06
CA LEU A 212 18.40 -24.42 10.09
C LEU A 212 18.16 -25.10 11.45
N GLY A 213 16.96 -25.63 11.69
CA GLY A 213 16.56 -26.19 12.99
C GLY A 213 16.25 -25.13 14.05
N GLU A 214 16.17 -23.86 13.66
CA GLU A 214 15.96 -22.71 14.54
C GLU A 214 14.90 -21.77 13.97
N PRO A 215 14.18 -20.99 14.81
CA PRO A 215 13.24 -19.98 14.35
C PRO A 215 13.94 -18.91 13.48
N VAL A 216 13.26 -18.44 12.44
CA VAL A 216 13.77 -17.43 11.50
C VAL A 216 12.88 -16.22 11.58
N SER A 217 13.47 -15.04 11.78
CA SER A 217 12.70 -13.81 11.83
C SER A 217 12.12 -13.46 10.45
N MET A 218 11.04 -12.69 10.44
CA MET A 218 10.44 -12.21 9.19
C MET A 218 11.45 -11.43 8.33
N GLU A 219 12.28 -10.60 8.95
CA GLU A 219 13.31 -9.80 8.27
C GLU A 219 14.37 -10.69 7.59
N GLU A 220 14.83 -11.75 8.27
CA GLU A 220 15.80 -12.71 7.71
C GLU A 220 15.20 -13.52 6.57
N ALA A 221 13.96 -14.00 6.75
CA ALA A 221 13.25 -14.74 5.71
C ALA A 221 13.00 -13.87 4.48
N ALA A 222 12.54 -12.64 4.66
CA ALA A 222 12.30 -11.69 3.58
C ALA A 222 13.59 -11.33 2.84
N ALA A 223 14.69 -11.08 3.56
CA ALA A 223 15.99 -10.79 2.96
C ALA A 223 16.52 -11.98 2.14
N ASN A 224 16.40 -13.20 2.69
CA ASN A 224 16.81 -14.42 1.99
C ASN A 224 15.94 -14.70 0.76
N TRP A 225 14.62 -14.60 0.89
CA TRP A 225 13.68 -14.73 -0.22
C TRP A 225 13.98 -13.70 -1.32
N TYR A 226 14.21 -12.45 -0.94
CA TYR A 226 14.52 -11.38 -1.87
C TYR A 226 15.79 -11.70 -2.67
N ASP A 227 16.86 -12.13 -2.01
CA ASP A 227 18.15 -12.39 -2.64
C ASP A 227 18.19 -13.64 -3.50
N ASN A 228 17.48 -14.69 -3.09
CA ASN A 228 17.61 -16.04 -3.66
C ASN A 228 16.40 -16.47 -4.51
N VAL A 229 15.27 -15.76 -4.42
CA VAL A 229 14.05 -16.11 -5.15
C VAL A 229 13.58 -14.94 -6.01
N PHE A 230 13.25 -13.80 -5.39
CA PHE A 230 12.64 -12.67 -6.11
C PHE A 230 13.62 -12.00 -7.09
N ARG A 231 14.80 -11.59 -6.61
CA ARG A 231 15.80 -10.90 -7.46
C ARG A 231 16.27 -11.78 -8.64
N PRO A 232 16.59 -13.08 -8.47
CA PRO A 232 16.91 -13.94 -9.60
C PRO A 232 15.78 -14.02 -10.63
N ALA A 233 14.52 -14.15 -10.20
CA ALA A 233 13.37 -14.19 -11.09
C ALA A 233 13.23 -12.89 -11.90
N VAL A 234 13.32 -11.74 -11.24
CA VAL A 234 13.27 -10.42 -11.91
C VAL A 234 14.46 -10.23 -12.84
N THR A 235 15.65 -10.71 -12.47
CA THR A 235 16.84 -10.67 -13.34
C THR A 235 16.61 -11.45 -14.62
N LEU A 236 15.96 -12.62 -14.52
CA LEU A 236 15.62 -13.44 -15.68
C LEU A 236 14.58 -12.74 -16.58
N ILE A 237 13.52 -12.16 -15.99
CA ILE A 237 12.52 -11.36 -16.72
C ILE A 237 13.19 -10.22 -17.51
N ARG A 238 14.13 -9.50 -16.89
CA ARG A 238 14.87 -8.40 -17.50
C ARG A 238 15.83 -8.87 -18.58
N LYS A 239 16.58 -9.96 -18.34
CA LYS A 239 17.54 -10.53 -19.30
C LYS A 239 16.89 -10.77 -20.65
N TYR A 240 15.65 -11.25 -20.64
CA TYR A 240 14.88 -11.58 -21.85
C TYR A 240 13.88 -10.51 -22.27
N ASN A 241 13.89 -9.33 -21.64
CA ASN A 241 12.98 -8.21 -21.93
C ASN A 241 11.50 -8.61 -22.06
N VAL A 242 11.06 -9.61 -21.28
CA VAL A 242 9.78 -10.31 -21.51
C VAL A 242 8.59 -9.35 -21.59
N LEU A 243 8.50 -8.38 -20.68
CA LEU A 243 7.40 -7.41 -20.66
C LEU A 243 7.37 -6.47 -21.87
N SER A 244 8.54 -6.18 -22.46
CA SER A 244 8.64 -5.36 -23.66
C SER A 244 8.26 -6.17 -24.90
N GLU A 245 8.79 -7.39 -25.02
CA GLU A 245 8.46 -8.32 -26.12
C GLU A 245 6.96 -8.66 -26.15
N THR A 246 6.31 -8.75 -24.97
CA THR A 246 4.86 -9.02 -24.89
C THR A 246 3.98 -7.78 -25.03
N GLY A 247 4.57 -6.58 -25.08
CA GLY A 247 3.84 -5.31 -25.11
C GLY A 247 3.09 -4.98 -23.80
N GLU A 248 3.38 -5.67 -22.70
CA GLU A 248 2.70 -5.51 -21.41
C GLU A 248 3.42 -4.57 -20.43
N ALA A 249 4.57 -3.99 -20.82
CA ALA A 249 5.35 -3.07 -19.97
C ALA A 249 4.57 -1.87 -19.39
N HIS A 250 3.44 -1.50 -19.99
CA HIS A 250 2.56 -0.42 -19.51
C HIS A 250 1.43 -0.89 -18.59
N LYS A 251 1.24 -2.21 -18.45
CA LYS A 251 0.12 -2.84 -17.73
C LYS A 251 0.55 -3.77 -16.61
N ARG A 252 1.77 -4.29 -16.67
CA ARG A 252 2.32 -5.24 -15.71
C ARG A 252 3.73 -4.82 -15.30
N THR A 253 4.01 -5.01 -14.03
CA THR A 253 5.33 -4.89 -13.44
C THR A 253 6.05 -6.23 -13.47
N GLU A 254 7.34 -6.21 -13.16
CA GLU A 254 8.15 -7.43 -13.00
C GLU A 254 7.68 -8.25 -11.79
N ALA A 255 7.17 -7.59 -10.74
CA ALA A 255 6.61 -8.27 -9.58
C ALA A 255 5.29 -8.99 -9.93
N ASP A 256 4.48 -8.44 -10.83
CA ASP A 256 3.27 -9.12 -11.32
C ASP A 256 3.62 -10.39 -12.11
N LEU A 257 4.64 -10.30 -12.96
CA LEU A 257 5.11 -11.46 -13.73
C LEU A 257 5.77 -12.50 -12.82
N TYR A 258 6.49 -12.07 -11.78
CA TYR A 258 6.96 -12.97 -10.73
C TYR A 258 5.81 -13.74 -10.06
N LEU A 259 4.75 -13.05 -9.62
CA LEU A 259 3.58 -13.71 -9.02
C LEU A 259 2.94 -14.70 -10.00
N TRP A 260 2.77 -14.30 -11.27
CA TRP A 260 2.26 -15.20 -12.30
C TRP A 260 3.13 -16.44 -12.47
N MET A 261 4.46 -16.31 -12.50
CA MET A 261 5.35 -17.48 -12.62
C MET A 261 5.21 -18.42 -11.42
N VAL A 262 5.05 -17.87 -10.21
CA VAL A 262 4.86 -18.67 -8.99
C VAL A 262 3.53 -19.44 -9.04
N ASP A 263 2.45 -18.75 -9.38
CA ASP A 263 1.12 -19.37 -9.53
C ASP A 263 1.12 -20.43 -10.62
N HIS A 264 1.69 -20.13 -11.79
CA HIS A 264 1.75 -21.06 -12.92
C HIS A 264 2.52 -22.34 -12.56
N LEU A 265 3.69 -22.21 -11.94
CA LEU A 265 4.49 -23.37 -11.51
C LEU A 265 3.76 -24.21 -10.44
N ARG A 266 3.00 -23.57 -9.54
CA ARG A 266 2.14 -24.27 -8.59
C ARG A 266 1.05 -25.05 -9.31
N ASP A 267 0.38 -24.44 -10.27
CA ASP A 267 -0.77 -25.02 -10.97
C ASP A 267 -0.35 -26.17 -11.89
N VAL A 268 0.75 -26.02 -12.63
CA VAL A 268 1.36 -27.10 -13.42
C VAL A 268 1.70 -28.29 -12.52
N ARG A 269 2.27 -28.06 -11.33
CA ARG A 269 2.58 -29.15 -10.39
C ARG A 269 1.32 -29.86 -9.88
N GLN A 270 0.22 -29.12 -9.62
CA GLN A 270 -1.05 -29.73 -9.21
C GLN A 270 -1.65 -30.62 -10.30
N GLN A 271 -1.51 -30.24 -11.57
CA GLN A 271 -2.07 -30.99 -12.70
C GLN A 271 -1.28 -32.26 -13.03
N TYR A 272 0.06 -32.22 -12.99
CA TYR A 272 0.90 -33.33 -13.43
C TYR A 272 1.46 -34.21 -12.29
N GLY A 273 1.19 -33.86 -11.02
CA GLY A 273 1.61 -34.62 -9.84
C GLY A 273 3.12 -34.54 -9.54
N ASN A 274 3.51 -35.06 -8.36
CA ASN A 274 4.90 -34.99 -7.84
C ASN A 274 5.94 -35.83 -8.62
N THR A 275 5.55 -36.52 -9.70
CA THR A 275 6.40 -37.41 -10.51
C THR A 275 7.10 -36.71 -11.69
N THR A 276 6.83 -35.41 -11.91
CA THR A 276 7.42 -34.63 -13.00
C THR A 276 8.70 -33.92 -12.54
N GLU A 277 9.64 -33.69 -13.46
CA GLU A 277 10.85 -32.88 -13.21
C GLU A 277 10.50 -31.53 -12.56
N THR A 278 11.38 -31.08 -11.65
CA THR A 278 11.18 -29.80 -10.94
C THR A 278 11.27 -28.66 -11.94
N ARG A 279 10.13 -28.09 -12.31
CA ARG A 279 10.07 -26.91 -13.16
C ARG A 279 10.55 -25.67 -12.42
N LYS A 280 11.32 -24.86 -13.15
CA LYS A 280 12.00 -23.64 -12.71
C LYS A 280 11.35 -22.39 -13.32
N PHE A 281 11.78 -21.20 -12.94
CA PHE A 281 11.29 -19.94 -13.51
C PHE A 281 11.58 -19.81 -15.01
N SER A 282 12.70 -20.36 -15.54
CA SER A 282 12.93 -20.39 -17.00
C SER A 282 11.80 -21.10 -17.74
N HIS A 283 11.37 -22.26 -17.23
CA HIS A 283 10.23 -23.02 -17.76
C HIS A 283 8.93 -22.22 -17.69
N ALA A 284 8.69 -21.49 -16.59
CA ALA A 284 7.51 -20.64 -16.47
C ALA A 284 7.52 -19.51 -17.51
N LEU A 285 8.67 -18.87 -17.75
CA LEU A 285 8.79 -17.84 -18.79
C LEU A 285 8.60 -18.40 -20.20
N ILE A 286 9.10 -19.61 -20.48
CA ILE A 286 8.87 -20.30 -21.75
C ILE A 286 7.36 -20.51 -21.97
N ASP A 287 6.66 -21.00 -20.95
CA ASP A 287 5.21 -21.17 -21.00
C ASP A 287 4.48 -19.83 -21.20
N TYR A 288 4.95 -18.76 -20.53
CA TYR A 288 4.41 -17.41 -20.69
C TYR A 288 4.52 -16.90 -22.12
N LEU A 289 5.71 -17.01 -22.72
CA LEU A 289 5.95 -16.57 -24.10
C LEU A 289 5.13 -17.38 -25.10
N ASN A 290 5.00 -18.70 -24.88
CA ASN A 290 4.15 -19.57 -25.68
C ASN A 290 2.67 -19.15 -25.61
N GLU A 291 2.14 -18.89 -24.41
CA GLU A 291 0.75 -18.43 -24.23
C GLU A 291 0.48 -17.12 -25.00
N LYS A 292 1.49 -16.25 -25.07
CA LYS A 292 1.44 -14.98 -25.81
C LYS A 292 1.78 -15.10 -27.30
N SER A 293 2.08 -16.31 -27.80
CA SER A 293 2.50 -16.55 -29.18
C SER A 293 3.74 -15.74 -29.60
N ILE A 294 4.69 -15.57 -28.67
CA ILE A 294 5.96 -14.86 -28.90
C ILE A 294 7.08 -15.88 -29.10
N ALA A 295 8.02 -15.55 -29.98
CA ALA A 295 9.18 -16.39 -30.22
C ALA A 295 10.02 -16.55 -28.93
N ILE A 296 10.34 -17.78 -28.58
CA ILE A 296 11.18 -18.08 -27.41
C ILE A 296 12.65 -17.85 -27.77
N PRO A 297 13.39 -17.01 -27.03
CA PRO A 297 14.83 -16.87 -27.20
C PRO A 297 15.54 -18.22 -27.04
N HIS A 298 16.46 -18.56 -27.94
CA HIS A 298 17.12 -19.86 -27.92
C HIS A 298 17.93 -20.09 -26.63
N ASP A 299 18.57 -19.04 -26.11
CA ASP A 299 19.32 -19.06 -24.86
C ASP A 299 18.44 -19.28 -23.63
N LEU A 300 17.14 -18.94 -23.68
CA LEU A 300 16.20 -19.24 -22.60
C LEU A 300 15.87 -20.73 -22.49
N LEU A 301 15.91 -21.48 -23.60
CA LEU A 301 15.63 -22.93 -23.61
C LEU A 301 16.67 -23.73 -22.83
N ASP A 302 17.91 -23.23 -22.82
CA ASP A 302 19.05 -23.85 -22.14
C ASP A 302 19.40 -23.14 -20.82
N GLU A 303 18.55 -22.24 -20.32
CA GLU A 303 18.82 -21.46 -19.10
C GLU A 303 18.81 -22.35 -17.85
N ASP A 304 19.97 -22.50 -17.23
CA ASP A 304 20.12 -23.15 -15.93
C ASP A 304 19.93 -22.14 -14.79
N ASP A 305 18.68 -21.80 -14.50
CA ASP A 305 18.35 -20.98 -13.34
C ASP A 305 18.28 -21.83 -12.05
N ASN A 306 18.66 -21.26 -10.91
CA ASN A 306 18.64 -21.98 -9.62
C ASN A 306 17.31 -21.86 -8.87
N SER A 307 16.23 -21.44 -9.54
CA SER A 307 14.95 -21.24 -8.87
C SER A 307 14.23 -22.57 -8.64
N VAL A 308 13.74 -22.74 -7.42
CA VAL A 308 12.90 -23.87 -7.04
C VAL A 308 11.79 -23.33 -6.15
N ILE A 309 10.54 -23.57 -6.54
CA ILE A 309 9.39 -23.24 -5.69
C ILE A 309 9.03 -24.44 -4.83
N LEU A 310 9.03 -24.21 -3.52
CA LEU A 310 8.58 -25.19 -2.53
C LEU A 310 7.08 -24.99 -2.31
N SER A 311 6.27 -26.02 -2.55
CA SER A 311 4.85 -25.99 -2.18
C SER A 311 4.67 -26.35 -0.72
N ARG A 312 3.62 -25.86 -0.06
CA ARG A 312 3.26 -26.26 1.33
C ARG A 312 3.18 -27.78 1.50
N SER A 313 2.68 -28.50 0.50
CA SER A 313 2.63 -29.97 0.49
C SER A 313 4.02 -30.63 0.46
N GLN A 314 5.01 -30.02 -0.21
CA GLN A 314 6.39 -30.49 -0.21
C GLN A 314 7.13 -30.12 1.07
N VAL A 315 6.86 -28.96 1.65
CA VAL A 315 7.34 -28.65 3.00
C VAL A 315 6.84 -29.73 3.97
N MET A 316 5.54 -30.06 3.93
CA MET A 316 4.95 -31.13 4.77
C MET A 316 5.42 -32.55 4.41
N ALA A 317 5.70 -32.87 3.14
CA ALA A 317 6.20 -34.18 2.74
C ALA A 317 7.68 -34.36 3.09
N ALA A 318 8.51 -33.33 2.89
CA ALA A 318 9.91 -33.30 3.33
C ALA A 318 10.00 -33.31 4.87
N MET A 319 9.10 -32.61 5.56
CA MET A 319 8.89 -32.69 7.02
C MET A 319 8.68 -34.13 7.49
N ASN A 320 7.75 -34.85 6.86
CA ASN A 320 7.44 -36.22 7.24
C ASN A 320 8.63 -37.15 6.96
N GLN A 321 9.32 -36.98 5.84
CA GLN A 321 10.51 -37.78 5.51
C GLN A 321 11.69 -37.51 6.45
N ALA A 322 11.97 -36.25 6.79
CA ALA A 322 13.03 -35.88 7.73
C ALA A 322 12.75 -36.40 9.17
N ASN A 323 11.50 -36.29 9.64
CA ASN A 323 11.10 -36.86 10.93
C ASN A 323 11.14 -38.39 10.96
N SER A 324 10.94 -39.05 9.81
CA SER A 324 11.05 -40.51 9.70
C SER A 324 12.50 -40.98 9.73
N GLN A 325 13.43 -40.21 9.15
CA GLN A 325 14.86 -40.53 9.12
C GLN A 325 15.53 -40.30 10.48
N ASN A 326 15.09 -39.32 11.26
CA ASN A 326 15.59 -39.09 12.62
C ASN A 326 15.02 -40.06 13.68
N GLY A 327 14.07 -40.93 13.32
CA GLY A 327 13.42 -41.89 14.23
C GLY A 327 13.90 -43.34 14.08
N HIS A 328 14.98 -43.61 13.34
CA HIS A 328 15.48 -44.97 13.07
C HIS A 328 16.86 -45.27 13.67
N ASP A 329 17.39 -44.39 14.52
CA ASP A 329 18.71 -44.52 15.15
C ASP A 329 18.65 -44.76 16.68
N ASP A 330 17.60 -45.42 17.17
CA ASP A 330 17.57 -45.94 18.55
C ASP A 330 17.81 -47.46 18.58
N HIS A 331 18.95 -47.79 19.19
CA HIS A 331 19.65 -49.07 19.27
C HIS A 331 18.81 -50.31 19.65
N GLU A 332 19.02 -51.36 18.87
CA GLU A 332 18.94 -52.78 19.26
C GLU A 332 20.10 -53.09 20.26
N PRO A 333 19.85 -53.61 21.48
CA PRO A 333 20.93 -53.97 22.39
C PRO A 333 21.49 -55.34 22.04
N GLN A 334 22.76 -55.38 21.63
CA GLN A 334 23.53 -56.61 21.50
C GLN A 334 23.91 -57.16 22.88
N ASP A 335 23.67 -58.47 23.03
CA ASP A 335 24.17 -59.34 24.09
C ASP A 335 25.69 -59.19 24.32
N ALA A 336 26.08 -59.04 25.58
CA ALA A 336 27.42 -59.40 26.04
C ALA A 336 27.34 -60.01 27.45
N GLN A 337 27.52 -61.33 27.47
CA GLN A 337 27.83 -62.12 28.66
C GLN A 337 29.14 -61.66 29.30
N GLN A 338 29.15 -61.48 30.63
CA GLN A 338 30.28 -61.92 31.45
C GLN A 338 29.88 -62.07 32.93
N GLU A 339 29.93 -63.32 33.39
CA GLU A 339 30.04 -63.70 34.79
C GLU A 339 31.28 -63.05 35.43
N THR A 340 31.20 -62.61 36.69
CA THR A 340 31.89 -63.25 37.82
C THR A 340 31.72 -62.49 39.15
N ARG A 341 31.21 -63.26 40.14
CA ARG A 341 31.69 -63.42 41.52
C ARG A 341 31.39 -62.39 42.63
N ASP A 342 30.61 -62.93 43.58
CA ASP A 342 30.85 -63.06 45.02
C ASP A 342 30.67 -61.87 45.98
N ALA A 343 29.72 -62.12 46.89
CA ALA A 343 29.71 -61.90 48.35
C ALA A 343 30.05 -60.48 48.84
N SER A 344 29.16 -59.79 49.54
CA SER A 344 28.68 -60.16 50.88
C SER A 344 27.59 -59.21 51.36
#